data_AF-A0A8S4GUN4-F1
#
_entry.id   AF-A0A8S4GUN4-F1
#
_cell.length_a   1.000
_cell.length_b   1.000
_cell.length_c   1.000
_cell.angle_alpha   90.00
_cell.angle_beta   90.00
_cell.angle_gamma   90.00
#
_symmetry.space_group_name_H-M   'P 1'
#
loop_
_entity.id
_entity.type
_entity.pdbx_description
1 polymer ?
#
loop_
_entity_poly.entity_id
_entity_poly.type
_entity_poly.pdbx_seq_one_letter_code
_entity_poly.pdbx_strand_id
1 'polypeptide(L)'
;MVLTRTDSEAGDGRGLVLQVNGDTLIHTAMTAGSQSTQRPLALDLLWSIISHARQEDAAKWTVQKVAIVALTRGVFIGRLFFGSEDGSTWDVDCRASDGCWLALKSGCPLYVSKVVWEEAAMYVGDLSSLPPGTVQQINSPEPQPQPAQSIRRTPEEQDARMPAASKILGNVSQLMAEMPPNANVLTTITVEDHPTVRLLKRQVEVAIAEEDYERAASLRDHPILATYASMMEARADGAVSRARELEEKMLQEIAQHENGADTDL
;
A
#
# COMPACT_ATOMS: atom_id res chain seq x y z
N MET A 1 -17.22 -8.22 2.30
CA MET A 1 -17.23 -9.37 3.24
C MET A 1 -17.79 -8.89 4.57
N VAL A 2 -18.62 -9.69 5.25
CA VAL A 2 -19.19 -9.31 6.56
C VAL A 2 -18.75 -10.35 7.59
N LEU A 3 -18.19 -9.89 8.71
CA LEU A 3 -17.84 -10.74 9.84
C LEU A 3 -18.88 -10.56 10.94
N THR A 4 -19.53 -11.64 11.34
CA THR A 4 -20.50 -11.65 12.43
C THR A 4 -19.92 -12.32 13.66
N ARG A 5 -20.41 -11.92 14.84
CA ARG A 5 -19.97 -12.48 16.11
C ARG A 5 -20.66 -13.82 16.38
N THR A 6 -19.91 -14.82 16.82
CA THR A 6 -20.40 -16.20 17.06
C THR A 6 -20.58 -16.56 18.53
N ASP A 7 -20.19 -15.68 19.44
CA ASP A 7 -20.17 -15.89 20.91
C ASP A 7 -21.54 -15.65 21.59
N SER A 8 -22.58 -15.29 20.85
CA SER A 8 -23.93 -14.99 21.38
C SER A 8 -25.01 -15.69 20.57
N GLU A 9 -25.85 -16.49 21.24
CA GLU A 9 -26.99 -17.21 20.63
C GLU A 9 -28.01 -16.26 19.98
N ALA A 10 -28.05 -15.00 20.45
CA ALA A 10 -28.72 -13.89 19.80
C ALA A 10 -27.64 -12.88 19.40
N GLY A 11 -26.92 -13.17 18.31
CA GLY A 11 -25.96 -12.22 17.73
C GLY A 11 -26.62 -10.84 17.67
N ASP A 12 -25.93 -9.80 18.12
CA ASP A 12 -26.59 -8.50 18.36
C ASP A 12 -27.04 -7.75 17.08
N GLY A 13 -27.05 -8.48 15.95
CA GLY A 13 -27.37 -7.99 14.63
C GLY A 13 -26.21 -7.23 14.01
N ARG A 14 -25.13 -6.92 14.72
CA ARG A 14 -23.98 -6.21 14.15
C ARG A 14 -22.99 -7.14 13.47
N GLY A 15 -22.35 -6.60 12.44
CA GLY A 15 -21.26 -7.21 11.72
C GLY A 15 -20.23 -6.16 11.32
N LEU A 16 -18.98 -6.61 11.22
CA LEU A 16 -17.90 -5.79 10.68
C LEU A 16 -17.86 -5.95 9.16
N VAL A 17 -17.93 -4.84 8.43
CA VAL A 17 -17.93 -4.86 6.96
C VAL A 17 -16.53 -4.56 6.45
N LEU A 18 -15.93 -5.54 5.78
CA LEU A 18 -14.64 -5.39 5.12
C LEU A 18 -14.85 -5.25 3.61
N GLN A 19 -14.34 -4.16 3.06
CA GLN A 19 -14.20 -4.01 1.63
C GLN A 19 -13.00 -4.85 1.15
N VAL A 20 -13.27 -5.76 0.21
CA VAL A 20 -12.25 -6.64 -0.38
C VAL A 20 -12.41 -6.55 -1.88
N ASN A 21 -11.31 -6.30 -2.60
CA ASN A 21 -11.30 -6.11 -4.04
C ASN A 21 -10.39 -7.15 -4.73
N GLY A 22 -10.56 -7.29 -6.04
CA GLY A 22 -9.66 -8.09 -6.90
C GLY A 22 -9.66 -9.59 -6.57
N ASP A 23 -8.50 -10.22 -6.74
CA ASP A 23 -8.34 -11.67 -6.62
C ASP A 23 -8.66 -12.19 -5.22
N THR A 24 -8.34 -11.45 -4.15
CA THR A 24 -8.65 -11.86 -2.78
C THR A 24 -10.16 -12.02 -2.57
N LEU A 25 -11.00 -11.16 -3.19
CA LEU A 25 -12.45 -11.28 -3.11
C LEU A 25 -12.93 -12.56 -3.79
N ILE A 26 -12.49 -12.79 -5.03
CA ILE A 26 -12.84 -13.97 -5.82
C ILE A 26 -12.42 -15.24 -5.06
N HIS A 27 -11.20 -15.24 -4.53
CA HIS A 27 -10.64 -16.39 -3.83
C HIS A 27 -11.36 -16.68 -2.51
N THR A 28 -11.74 -15.64 -1.76
CA THR A 28 -12.53 -15.77 -0.53
C THR A 28 -13.92 -16.30 -0.84
N ALA A 29 -14.58 -15.80 -1.88
CA ALA A 29 -15.89 -16.29 -2.29
C ALA A 29 -15.85 -17.77 -2.72
N MET A 30 -14.83 -18.16 -3.50
CA MET A 30 -14.62 -19.56 -3.88
C MET A 30 -14.38 -20.45 -2.66
N THR A 31 -13.52 -20.02 -1.73
CA THR A 31 -13.18 -20.79 -0.53
C THR A 31 -14.40 -20.96 0.39
N ALA A 32 -15.20 -19.90 0.56
CA ALA A 32 -16.45 -19.96 1.31
C ALA A 32 -17.47 -20.90 0.64
N GLY A 33 -17.50 -20.94 -0.70
CA GLY A 33 -18.32 -21.88 -1.47
C GLY A 33 -17.73 -23.30 -1.60
N SER A 34 -16.61 -23.60 -0.94
CA SER A 34 -15.87 -24.87 -1.10
C SER A 34 -15.49 -25.19 -2.55
N GLN A 35 -15.28 -24.16 -3.37
CA GLN A 35 -14.86 -24.28 -4.77
C GLN A 35 -13.33 -24.14 -4.88
N SER A 36 -12.76 -24.77 -5.90
CA SER A 36 -11.32 -24.71 -6.20
C SER A 36 -11.06 -24.40 -7.66
N THR A 37 -9.97 -23.70 -7.94
CA THR A 37 -9.46 -23.42 -9.28
C THR A 37 -8.54 -24.55 -9.77
N GLN A 38 -8.36 -24.66 -11.09
CA GLN A 38 -7.45 -25.66 -11.69
C GLN A 38 -5.97 -25.41 -11.32
N ARG A 39 -5.60 -24.15 -11.08
CA ARG A 39 -4.27 -23.72 -10.64
C ARG A 39 -4.38 -22.97 -9.31
N PRO A 40 -3.45 -23.18 -8.36
CA PRO A 40 -3.51 -22.50 -7.07
C PRO A 40 -3.34 -21.00 -7.24
N LEU A 41 -4.14 -20.21 -6.50
CA LEU A 41 -3.99 -18.77 -6.42
C LEU A 41 -2.87 -18.41 -5.42
N ALA A 42 -2.52 -17.13 -5.32
CA ALA A 42 -1.41 -16.67 -4.47
C ALA A 42 -1.56 -17.10 -3.00
N LEU A 43 -2.77 -17.01 -2.43
CA LEU A 43 -3.00 -17.44 -1.04
C LEU A 43 -3.04 -18.97 -0.90
N ASP A 44 -3.39 -19.72 -1.95
CA ASP A 44 -3.28 -21.18 -1.95
C ASP A 44 -1.82 -21.61 -1.96
N LEU A 45 -0.98 -20.91 -2.74
CA LEU A 45 0.47 -21.11 -2.73
C LEU A 45 1.05 -20.84 -1.33
N LEU A 46 0.69 -19.71 -0.71
CA LEU A 46 1.10 -19.40 0.66
C LEU A 46 0.66 -20.49 1.64
N TRP A 47 -0.61 -20.91 1.57
CA TRP A 47 -1.13 -21.98 2.41
C TRP A 47 -0.40 -23.31 2.19
N SER A 48 -0.04 -23.63 0.95
CA SER A 48 0.74 -24.83 0.62
C SER A 48 2.14 -24.77 1.24
N ILE A 49 2.80 -23.62 1.16
CA ILE A 49 4.11 -23.40 1.79
C ILE A 49 4.00 -23.57 3.32
N ILE A 50 3.00 -22.97 3.96
CA ILE A 50 2.77 -23.11 5.41
C ILE A 50 2.47 -24.57 5.77
N SER A 51 1.64 -25.25 4.97
CA SER A 51 1.27 -26.65 5.20
C SER A 51 2.46 -27.60 5.06
N HIS A 52 3.35 -27.35 4.09
CA HIS A 52 4.58 -28.11 3.91
C HIS A 52 5.60 -27.80 5.01
N ALA A 53 5.80 -26.53 5.35
CA ALA A 53 6.70 -26.13 6.43
C ALA A 53 6.30 -26.80 7.77
N ARG A 54 5.00 -26.93 8.03
CA ARG A 54 4.49 -27.65 9.20
C ARG A 54 4.85 -29.14 9.22
N GLN A 55 4.96 -29.80 8.06
CA GLN A 55 5.28 -31.22 7.98
C GLN A 55 6.78 -31.50 8.14
N GLU A 56 7.63 -30.58 7.67
CA GLU A 56 9.09 -30.73 7.66
C GLU A 56 9.77 -30.18 8.93
N ASP A 57 9.19 -29.18 9.59
CA ASP A 57 9.79 -28.55 10.76
C ASP A 57 9.50 -29.34 12.06
N ALA A 58 10.56 -29.62 12.82
CA ALA A 58 10.46 -30.23 14.14
C ALA A 58 9.66 -29.37 15.14
N ALA A 59 9.68 -28.04 14.97
CA ALA A 59 8.91 -27.11 15.78
C ALA A 59 7.41 -27.02 15.41
N LYS A 60 6.96 -27.70 14.34
CA LYS A 60 5.55 -27.79 13.89
C LYS A 60 4.76 -26.49 14.06
N TRP A 61 5.21 -25.41 13.43
CA TRP A 61 4.49 -24.15 13.49
C TRP A 61 3.09 -24.29 12.89
N THR A 62 2.08 -23.81 13.63
CA THR A 62 0.69 -23.83 13.19
C THR A 62 0.09 -22.42 13.23
N VAL A 63 -0.79 -22.13 12.28
CA VAL A 63 -1.62 -20.92 12.34
C VAL A 63 -2.61 -21.09 13.49
N GLN A 64 -2.43 -20.30 14.55
CA GLN A 64 -3.25 -20.42 15.76
C GLN A 64 -4.50 -19.56 15.69
N LYS A 65 -4.37 -18.32 15.20
CA LYS A 65 -5.48 -17.36 15.11
C LYS A 65 -5.14 -16.22 14.17
N VAL A 66 -6.17 -15.53 13.74
CA VAL A 66 -6.07 -14.23 13.07
C VAL A 66 -6.76 -13.19 13.94
N ALA A 67 -6.21 -11.98 14.03
CA ALA A 67 -6.87 -10.87 14.72
C ALA A 67 -6.90 -9.60 13.87
N ILE A 68 -8.02 -8.90 13.83
CA ILE A 68 -8.10 -7.52 13.36
C ILE A 68 -7.82 -6.62 14.57
N VAL A 69 -6.64 -6.01 14.61
CA VAL A 69 -6.11 -5.36 15.83
C VAL A 69 -6.39 -3.87 15.87
N ALA A 70 -6.45 -3.21 14.71
CA ALA A 70 -6.64 -1.78 14.61
C ALA A 70 -7.41 -1.40 13.34
N LEU A 71 -7.99 -0.21 13.37
CA LEU A 71 -8.56 0.50 12.24
C LEU A 71 -7.86 1.85 12.19
N THR A 72 -7.25 2.19 11.06
CA THR A 72 -6.54 3.46 10.91
C THR A 72 -6.87 4.05 9.55
N ARG A 73 -7.46 5.24 9.54
CA ARG A 73 -7.87 5.94 8.30
C ARG A 73 -8.68 5.04 7.36
N GLY A 74 -9.58 4.26 7.95
CA GLY A 74 -10.45 3.34 7.22
C GLY A 74 -9.80 2.02 6.77
N VAL A 75 -8.54 1.77 7.12
CA VAL A 75 -7.81 0.54 6.81
C VAL A 75 -7.76 -0.38 8.02
N PHE A 76 -8.30 -1.59 7.88
CA PHE A 76 -8.21 -2.62 8.90
C PHE A 76 -6.83 -3.29 8.90
N ILE A 77 -6.16 -3.26 10.05
CA ILE A 77 -4.87 -3.90 10.28
C ILE A 77 -5.10 -5.29 10.86
N GLY A 78 -4.63 -6.32 10.15
CA GLY A 78 -4.71 -7.72 10.56
C GLY A 78 -3.37 -8.25 11.08
N ARG A 79 -3.42 -9.17 12.03
CA ARG A 79 -2.26 -9.91 12.52
C ARG A 79 -2.53 -11.40 12.44
N LEU A 80 -1.60 -12.14 11.84
CA LEU A 80 -1.63 -13.60 11.73
C LEU A 80 -0.70 -14.18 12.78
N PHE A 81 -1.23 -14.99 13.69
CA PHE A 81 -0.48 -15.56 14.80
C PHE A 81 -0.12 -17.01 14.51
N PHE A 82 1.15 -17.33 14.67
CA PHE A 82 1.69 -18.67 14.62
C PHE A 82 2.13 -19.10 16.01
N GLY A 83 2.09 -20.41 16.26
CA GLY A 83 2.79 -20.97 17.40
C GLY A 83 3.20 -22.42 17.22
N SER A 84 4.21 -22.79 18.00
CA SER A 84 4.80 -24.13 18.08
C SER A 84 4.19 -24.91 19.26
N GLU A 85 4.34 -26.23 19.24
CA GLU A 85 4.06 -27.11 20.40
C GLU A 85 4.92 -26.72 21.62
N ASP A 86 6.08 -26.08 21.42
CA ASP A 86 6.99 -25.64 22.47
C ASP A 86 6.52 -24.36 23.21
N GLY A 87 5.37 -23.81 22.81
CA GLY A 87 4.78 -22.60 23.41
C GLY A 87 5.38 -21.28 22.89
N SER A 88 6.32 -21.33 21.96
CA SER A 88 6.78 -20.14 21.25
C SER A 88 5.69 -19.64 20.29
N THR A 89 5.45 -18.34 20.32
CA THR A 89 4.45 -17.68 19.48
C THR A 89 5.06 -16.46 18.82
N TRP A 90 4.69 -16.22 17.57
CA TRP A 90 5.05 -15.02 16.84
C TRP A 90 3.90 -14.64 15.91
N ASP A 91 3.92 -13.42 15.42
CA ASP A 91 2.87 -12.93 14.56
C ASP A 91 3.41 -12.03 13.44
N VAL A 92 2.64 -11.97 12.36
CA VAL A 92 2.99 -11.22 11.15
C VAL A 92 1.90 -10.23 10.84
N ASP A 93 2.32 -9.06 10.37
CA ASP A 93 1.41 -8.08 9.80
C ASP A 93 0.79 -8.61 8.51
N CYS A 94 -0.52 -8.45 8.38
CA CYS A 94 -1.23 -8.85 7.17
C CYS A 94 -2.43 -7.93 6.93
N ARG A 95 -2.84 -7.81 5.67
CA ARG A 95 -4.12 -7.17 5.37
C ARG A 95 -5.25 -8.01 5.95
N ALA A 96 -6.24 -7.36 6.55
CA ALA A 96 -7.37 -8.05 7.16
C ALA A 96 -8.08 -9.02 6.21
N SER A 97 -8.16 -8.71 4.92
CA SER A 97 -8.73 -9.60 3.89
C SER A 97 -7.98 -10.92 3.73
N ASP A 98 -6.65 -10.88 3.69
CA ASP A 98 -5.82 -12.06 3.50
C ASP A 98 -5.81 -12.92 4.77
N GLY A 99 -5.77 -12.26 5.94
CA GLY A 99 -5.94 -12.92 7.23
C GLY A 99 -7.30 -13.64 7.35
N CYS A 100 -8.40 -13.00 6.96
CA CYS A 100 -9.72 -13.62 6.96
C CYS A 100 -9.78 -14.85 6.04
N TRP A 101 -9.16 -14.77 4.86
CA TRP A 101 -9.05 -15.91 3.96
C TRP A 101 -8.27 -17.07 4.60
N LEU A 102 -7.13 -16.77 5.23
CA LEU A 102 -6.32 -17.77 5.92
C LEU A 102 -7.06 -18.39 7.11
N ALA A 103 -7.82 -17.60 7.87
CA ALA A 103 -8.65 -18.11 8.96
C ALA A 103 -9.73 -19.07 8.42
N LEU A 104 -10.41 -18.71 7.34
CA LEU A 104 -11.39 -19.55 6.68
C LEU A 104 -10.76 -20.86 6.16
N LYS A 105 -9.57 -20.78 5.56
CA LYS A 105 -8.86 -21.92 4.98
C LYS A 105 -8.31 -22.88 6.04
N SER A 106 -7.71 -22.33 7.10
CA SER A 106 -7.09 -23.10 8.18
C SER A 106 -8.09 -23.60 9.22
N GLY A 107 -9.28 -22.99 9.29
CA GLY A 107 -10.26 -23.21 10.35
C GLY A 107 -9.86 -22.58 11.69
N CYS A 108 -8.84 -21.72 11.73
CA CYS A 108 -8.42 -21.06 12.96
C CYS A 108 -9.42 -19.96 13.37
N PRO A 109 -9.57 -19.66 14.66
CA PRO A 109 -10.43 -18.57 15.11
C PRO A 109 -9.96 -17.20 14.60
N LEU A 110 -10.95 -16.38 14.23
CA LEU A 110 -10.77 -14.97 13.87
C LEU A 110 -11.27 -14.10 15.02
N TYR A 111 -10.41 -13.20 15.49
CA TYR A 111 -10.72 -12.24 16.54
C TYR A 111 -10.77 -10.82 15.97
N VAL A 112 -11.55 -9.96 16.63
CA VAL A 112 -11.58 -8.52 16.35
C VAL A 112 -11.35 -7.80 17.67
N SER A 113 -10.47 -6.81 17.66
CA SER A 113 -10.25 -5.94 18.80
C SER A 113 -11.55 -5.24 19.20
N LYS A 114 -11.81 -5.16 20.50
CA LYS A 114 -13.02 -4.52 21.04
C LYS A 114 -13.14 -3.07 20.54
N VAL A 115 -12.03 -2.33 20.50
CA VAL A 115 -11.99 -0.95 20.02
C VAL A 115 -12.46 -0.86 18.57
N VAL A 116 -11.91 -1.73 17.70
CA VAL A 116 -12.29 -1.78 16.29
C VAL A 116 -13.76 -2.18 16.10
N TRP A 117 -14.24 -3.13 16.91
CA TRP A 117 -15.64 -3.55 16.86
C TRP A 117 -16.59 -2.42 17.26
N GLU A 118 -16.29 -1.70 18.34
CA GLU A 118 -17.11 -0.58 18.80
C GLU A 118 -17.10 0.59 17.82
N GLU A 119 -15.98 0.82 17.13
CA GLU A 119 -15.82 1.89 16.15
C GLU A 119 -16.53 1.60 14.81
N ALA A 120 -16.45 0.37 14.30
CA ALA A 120 -16.80 0.08 12.90
C ALA A 120 -17.89 -0.99 12.69
N ALA A 121 -18.36 -1.68 13.73
CA ALA A 121 -19.43 -2.66 13.56
C ALA A 121 -20.78 -1.98 13.30
N MET A 122 -21.51 -2.47 12.29
CA MET A 122 -22.82 -1.92 11.88
C MET A 122 -23.88 -3.00 11.87
N TYR A 123 -25.16 -2.63 12.00
CA TYR A 123 -26.26 -3.59 11.93
C TYR A 123 -26.37 -4.21 10.53
N VAL A 124 -26.39 -5.54 10.47
CA VAL A 124 -26.42 -6.31 9.22
C VAL A 124 -27.72 -6.09 8.44
N GLY A 125 -28.83 -5.79 9.14
CA GLY A 125 -30.09 -5.41 8.49
C GLY A 125 -29.94 -4.14 7.63
N ASP A 126 -29.14 -3.18 8.09
CA ASP A 126 -28.96 -1.89 7.42
C ASP A 126 -28.10 -2.02 6.15
N LEU A 127 -27.30 -3.08 6.02
CA LEU A 127 -26.48 -3.32 4.82
C LEU A 127 -27.31 -3.43 3.54
N SER A 128 -28.55 -3.93 3.64
CA SER A 128 -29.45 -4.06 2.48
C SER A 128 -29.86 -2.72 1.88
N SER A 129 -29.74 -1.64 2.66
CA SER A 129 -30.05 -0.26 2.24
C SER A 129 -28.83 0.52 1.75
N LEU A 130 -27.63 -0.05 1.84
CA LEU A 130 -26.40 0.64 1.46
C LEU A 130 -26.17 0.58 -0.06
N PRO A 131 -25.92 1.73 -0.72
CA PRO A 131 -25.45 1.75 -2.09
C PRO A 131 -24.17 0.92 -2.29
N PRO A 132 -23.97 0.29 -3.46
CA PRO A 132 -22.67 -0.30 -3.81
C PRO A 132 -21.56 0.75 -3.69
N GLY A 133 -20.56 0.49 -2.84
CA GLY A 133 -19.43 1.40 -2.59
C GLY A 133 -19.55 2.28 -1.33
N THR A 134 -20.65 2.24 -0.58
CA THR A 134 -20.83 3.10 0.61
C THR A 134 -19.88 2.78 1.76
N VAL A 135 -19.37 1.55 1.87
CA VAL A 135 -18.36 1.18 2.88
C VAL A 135 -17.09 2.06 2.79
N GLN A 136 -16.82 2.62 1.60
CA GLN A 136 -15.69 3.51 1.36
C GLN A 136 -15.89 4.91 2.00
N GLN A 137 -17.14 5.35 2.20
CA GLN A 137 -17.48 6.65 2.79
C GLN A 137 -17.63 6.61 4.31
N ILE A 138 -18.04 5.48 4.90
CA ILE A 138 -18.24 5.36 6.35
C ILE A 138 -16.90 5.41 7.11
N ASN A 139 -15.83 5.00 6.42
CA ASN A 139 -14.48 4.86 6.96
C ASN A 139 -13.52 5.99 6.52
N SER A 140 -14.01 6.98 5.77
CA SER A 140 -13.24 8.15 5.36
C SER A 140 -13.59 9.33 6.27
N PRO A 141 -12.62 10.09 6.83
CA PRO A 141 -12.93 11.35 7.48
C PRO A 141 -13.64 12.28 6.48
N GLU A 142 -14.70 12.93 6.94
CA GLU A 142 -15.60 13.76 6.14
C GLU A 142 -14.81 14.85 5.37
N PRO A 143 -14.94 14.98 4.03
CA PRO A 143 -14.29 16.05 3.29
C PRO A 143 -14.96 17.38 3.65
N GLN A 144 -14.19 18.32 4.21
CA GLN A 144 -14.69 19.68 4.38
C GLN A 144 -14.99 20.31 3.01
N PRO A 145 -16.13 21.01 2.85
CA PRO A 145 -16.52 21.57 1.57
C PRO A 145 -15.62 22.75 1.20
N GLN A 146 -14.83 22.60 0.14
CA GLN A 146 -14.22 23.74 -0.57
C GLN A 146 -15.16 24.23 -1.68
N PRO A 147 -15.30 25.56 -1.87
CA PRO A 147 -16.27 26.12 -2.81
C PRO A 147 -15.92 25.79 -4.27
N ALA A 148 -16.92 25.26 -4.99
CA ALA A 148 -16.83 24.93 -6.40
C ALA A 148 -16.65 26.19 -7.26
N GLN A 149 -15.50 26.34 -7.91
CA GLN A 149 -15.33 27.25 -9.03
C GLN A 149 -15.62 26.51 -10.35
N SER A 150 -16.79 26.82 -10.91
CA SER A 150 -17.22 26.37 -12.24
C SER A 150 -16.39 27.07 -13.32
N ILE A 151 -15.49 26.33 -13.96
CA ILE A 151 -14.90 26.74 -15.24
C ILE A 151 -15.69 26.02 -16.34
N ARG A 152 -16.66 26.72 -16.92
CA ARG A 152 -17.27 26.34 -18.21
C ARG A 152 -16.20 26.46 -19.29
N ARG A 153 -15.94 25.38 -20.04
CA ARG A 153 -15.17 25.46 -21.30
C ARG A 153 -16.09 25.18 -22.49
N THR A 154 -16.01 26.04 -23.49
CA THR A 154 -16.71 25.95 -24.78
C THR A 154 -15.95 25.07 -25.79
N PRO A 155 -16.60 24.58 -26.86
CA PRO A 155 -16.12 23.45 -27.66
C PRO A 155 -15.04 23.72 -28.73
N GLU A 156 -14.23 24.79 -28.61
CA GLU A 156 -13.43 25.28 -29.77
C GLU A 156 -11.90 25.25 -29.61
N GLU A 157 -11.34 24.55 -28.62
CA GLU A 157 -9.88 24.37 -28.48
C GLU A 157 -9.50 22.88 -28.53
N GLN A 158 -10.03 22.16 -29.51
CA GLN A 158 -9.75 20.74 -29.72
C GLN A 158 -8.72 20.44 -30.81
N ASP A 159 -8.13 21.44 -31.46
CA ASP A 159 -7.10 21.21 -32.46
C ASP A 159 -5.85 22.06 -32.25
N ALA A 160 -4.70 21.36 -32.27
CA ALA A 160 -3.32 21.84 -32.32
C ALA A 160 -2.51 21.94 -31.01
N ARG A 161 -2.19 20.78 -30.41
CA ARG A 161 -0.79 20.31 -30.24
C ARG A 161 -0.71 18.98 -29.48
N MET A 162 -0.44 17.91 -30.22
CA MET A 162 0.40 16.80 -29.76
C MET A 162 1.57 16.69 -30.76
N PRO A 163 2.73 16.19 -30.31
CA PRO A 163 2.92 14.75 -30.47
C PRO A 163 3.45 14.03 -29.23
N ALA A 164 2.94 12.80 -29.09
CA ALA A 164 3.63 11.59 -28.67
C ALA A 164 4.37 11.56 -27.30
N ALA A 165 3.69 11.00 -26.30
CA ALA A 165 4.30 10.14 -25.27
C ALA A 165 3.27 9.12 -24.76
N SER A 166 2.82 8.26 -25.67
CA SER A 166 2.29 6.93 -25.35
C SER A 166 3.06 5.95 -26.24
N LYS A 167 3.39 4.77 -25.69
CA LYS A 167 4.61 3.94 -25.87
C LYS A 167 5.65 4.41 -24.85
N ILE A 168 6.01 3.64 -23.82
CA ILE A 168 6.56 2.28 -23.90
C ILE A 168 6.05 1.42 -22.73
N LEU A 169 5.28 0.38 -23.04
CA LEU A 169 5.35 -0.89 -22.33
C LEU A 169 6.13 -1.82 -23.27
N GLY A 170 7.31 -2.29 -22.86
CA GLY A 170 8.17 -3.13 -23.71
C GLY A 170 9.36 -3.67 -22.93
N ASN A 171 9.34 -4.99 -22.74
CA ASN A 171 10.17 -5.86 -21.90
C ASN A 171 11.71 -5.74 -21.96
N VAL A 172 12.30 -6.46 -20.99
CA VAL A 172 13.60 -7.16 -20.91
C VAL A 172 14.64 -6.35 -20.12
N SER A 173 14.84 -6.63 -18.82
CA SER A 173 15.59 -7.80 -18.30
C SER A 173 17.01 -7.92 -18.85
N GLN A 174 17.85 -6.90 -18.71
CA GLN A 174 19.29 -7.09 -18.53
C GLN A 174 19.94 -5.76 -18.12
N LEU A 175 20.83 -5.82 -17.12
CA LEU A 175 21.52 -4.72 -16.42
C LEU A 175 20.71 -4.01 -15.33
N MET A 176 20.80 -4.54 -14.10
CA MET A 176 21.24 -3.82 -12.89
C MET A 176 21.23 -4.83 -11.74
N ALA A 177 22.36 -5.53 -11.59
CA ALA A 177 22.63 -6.30 -10.39
C ALA A 177 22.85 -5.29 -9.24
N GLU A 178 22.18 -5.52 -8.11
CA GLU A 178 22.32 -4.79 -6.82
C GLU A 178 21.34 -3.65 -6.48
N MET A 179 20.07 -3.66 -6.93
CA MET A 179 18.98 -2.91 -6.25
C MET A 179 17.64 -3.67 -6.28
N PRO A 180 16.80 -3.58 -5.22
CA PRO A 180 15.53 -4.30 -5.16
C PRO A 180 14.51 -3.74 -6.19
N PRO A 181 13.71 -4.61 -6.84
CA PRO A 181 12.94 -4.31 -8.05
C PRO A 181 11.69 -3.43 -7.86
N ASN A 182 11.56 -2.72 -6.73
CA ASN A 182 10.43 -1.82 -6.45
C ASN A 182 10.85 -0.56 -5.67
N ALA A 183 12.13 -0.19 -5.75
CA ALA A 183 12.67 1.00 -5.11
C ALA A 183 12.16 2.26 -5.82
N ASN A 184 11.30 3.03 -5.16
CA ASN A 184 10.97 4.37 -5.62
C ASN A 184 12.24 5.23 -5.53
N VAL A 185 12.69 5.73 -6.69
CA VAL A 185 13.94 6.49 -6.87
C VAL A 185 13.99 7.72 -5.95
N LEU A 186 12.81 8.24 -5.56
CA LEU A 186 12.64 9.43 -4.73
C LEU A 186 12.53 9.16 -3.23
N THR A 187 12.44 7.90 -2.81
CA THR A 187 12.37 7.52 -1.38
C THR A 187 13.46 6.52 -0.99
N THR A 188 14.14 5.91 -1.95
CA THR A 188 15.23 4.97 -1.68
C THR A 188 16.54 5.72 -1.59
N ILE A 189 17.12 5.76 -0.39
CA ILE A 189 18.41 6.39 -0.11
C ILE A 189 19.52 5.43 -0.54
N THR A 190 20.39 5.88 -1.44
CA THR A 190 21.59 5.12 -1.83
C THR A 190 22.84 5.74 -1.19
N VAL A 191 23.90 4.95 -1.06
CA VAL A 191 25.19 5.42 -0.48
C VAL A 191 25.89 6.41 -1.41
N GLU A 192 25.57 6.37 -2.71
CA GLU A 192 26.14 7.23 -3.75
C GLU A 192 25.45 8.60 -3.87
N ASP A 193 24.33 8.81 -3.15
CA ASP A 193 23.57 10.05 -3.20
C ASP A 193 24.29 11.21 -2.48
N HIS A 194 24.28 12.39 -3.10
CA HIS A 194 24.73 13.64 -2.48
C HIS A 194 24.00 13.89 -1.13
N PRO A 195 24.67 14.40 -0.08
CA PRO A 195 24.06 14.63 1.24
C PRO A 195 22.73 15.41 1.19
N THR A 196 22.65 16.43 0.35
CA THR A 196 21.43 17.25 0.12
C THR A 196 20.28 16.44 -0.48
N VAL A 197 20.58 15.55 -1.44
CA VAL A 197 19.58 14.65 -2.04
C VAL A 197 19.10 13.64 -1.01
N ARG A 198 20.00 13.08 -0.19
CA ARG A 198 19.63 12.17 0.91
C ARG A 198 18.72 12.85 1.92
N LEU A 199 19.00 14.12 2.26
CA LEU A 199 18.17 14.91 3.16
C LEU A 199 16.77 15.13 2.58
N LEU A 200 16.67 15.55 1.32
CA LEU A 200 15.39 15.77 0.65
C LEU A 200 14.58 14.46 0.53
N LYS A 201 15.21 13.33 0.16
CA LYS A 201 14.56 12.01 0.15
C LYS A 201 14.02 11.64 1.53
N ARG A 202 14.80 11.87 2.59
CA ARG A 202 14.36 11.63 3.97
C ARG A 202 13.21 12.56 4.37
N GLN A 203 13.23 13.82 3.95
CA GLN A 203 12.13 14.75 4.22
C GLN A 203 10.85 14.34 3.51
N VAL A 204 10.94 13.83 2.27
CA VAL A 204 9.80 13.24 1.56
C VAL A 204 9.29 12.02 2.30
N GLU A 205 10.17 11.12 2.74
CA GLU A 205 9.81 9.93 3.53
C GLU A 205 9.11 10.30 4.84
N VAL A 206 9.64 11.29 5.58
CA VAL A 206 9.04 11.80 6.82
C VAL A 206 7.69 12.44 6.54
N ALA A 207 7.56 13.27 5.50
CA ALA A 207 6.28 13.89 5.14
C ALA A 207 5.22 12.84 4.74
N ILE A 208 5.63 11.77 4.05
CA ILE A 208 4.75 10.63 3.75
C ILE A 208 4.37 9.88 5.04
N ALA A 209 5.32 9.67 5.96
CA ALA A 209 5.08 8.97 7.23
C ALA A 209 4.17 9.77 8.18
N GLU A 210 4.28 11.11 8.17
CA GLU A 210 3.42 12.03 8.91
C GLU A 210 2.08 12.29 8.18
N GLU A 211 1.94 11.78 6.97
CA GLU A 211 0.80 12.00 6.06
C GLU A 211 0.53 13.47 5.71
N ASP A 212 1.58 14.27 5.70
CA ASP A 212 1.56 15.62 5.13
C ASP A 212 1.81 15.51 3.61
N TYR A 213 0.76 15.12 2.88
CA TYR A 213 0.84 14.89 1.43
C TYR A 213 1.09 16.17 0.62
N GLU A 214 0.65 17.33 1.13
CA GLU A 214 0.90 18.62 0.49
C GLU A 214 2.40 18.98 0.57
N ARG A 215 3.01 18.79 1.74
CA ARG A 215 4.45 18.94 1.92
C ARG A 215 5.24 17.89 1.16
N ALA A 216 4.78 16.64 1.12
CA ALA A 216 5.42 15.58 0.34
C ALA A 216 5.40 15.88 -1.17
N ALA A 217 4.30 16.40 -1.70
CA ALA A 217 4.20 16.84 -3.09
C ALA A 217 5.15 18.02 -3.37
N SER A 218 5.17 19.02 -2.48
CA SER A 218 6.05 20.18 -2.61
C SER A 218 7.54 19.80 -2.57
N LEU A 219 7.91 18.85 -1.70
CA LEU A 219 9.27 18.32 -1.62
C LEU A 219 9.61 17.45 -2.84
N ARG A 220 8.65 16.70 -3.38
CA ARG A 220 8.85 15.90 -4.60
C ARG A 220 9.11 16.79 -5.82
N ASP A 221 8.40 17.91 -5.91
CA ASP A 221 8.51 18.86 -7.01
C ASP A 221 9.70 19.84 -6.82
N HIS A 222 10.55 19.60 -5.81
CA HIS A 222 11.73 20.40 -5.54
C HIS A 222 12.74 20.34 -6.71
N PRO A 223 13.32 21.48 -7.16
CA PRO A 223 14.21 21.54 -8.33
C PRO A 223 15.36 20.51 -8.30
N ILE A 224 16.04 20.39 -7.16
CA ILE A 224 17.14 19.43 -6.97
C ILE A 224 16.68 17.97 -7.15
N LEU A 225 15.49 17.59 -6.63
CA LEU A 225 14.97 16.23 -6.77
C LEU A 225 14.47 15.95 -8.19
N ALA A 226 13.90 16.94 -8.87
CA ALA A 226 13.50 16.84 -10.27
C ALA A 226 14.71 16.62 -11.19
N THR A 227 15.79 17.39 -10.99
CA THR A 227 17.05 17.23 -11.74
C THR A 227 17.69 15.87 -11.46
N TYR A 228 17.66 15.41 -10.20
CA TYR A 228 18.14 14.08 -9.82
C TYR A 228 17.33 12.94 -10.49
N ALA A 229 16.00 13.04 -10.54
CA ALA A 229 15.16 12.05 -11.20
C ALA A 229 15.49 11.95 -12.70
N SER A 230 15.61 13.09 -13.37
CA SER A 230 16.03 13.15 -14.78
C SER A 230 17.44 12.59 -15.02
N MET A 231 18.36 12.78 -14.06
CA MET A 231 19.70 12.19 -14.10
C MET A 231 19.64 10.66 -14.02
N MET A 232 18.82 10.12 -13.10
CA MET A 232 18.65 8.68 -12.94
C MET A 232 18.02 8.02 -14.17
N GLU A 233 17.04 8.68 -14.80
CA GLU A 233 16.48 8.25 -16.09
C GLU A 233 17.54 8.25 -17.19
N ALA A 234 18.33 9.31 -17.32
CA ALA A 234 19.40 9.36 -18.32
C ALA A 234 20.50 8.29 -18.10
N ARG A 235 20.78 7.94 -16.82
CA ARG A 235 21.67 6.82 -16.48
C ARG A 235 21.06 5.47 -16.86
N ALA A 236 19.75 5.28 -16.64
CA ALA A 236 19.03 4.07 -17.03
C ALA A 236 19.00 3.88 -18.56
N ASP A 237 18.85 4.97 -19.32
CA ASP A 237 18.87 4.97 -20.78
C ASP A 237 20.28 4.83 -21.38
N GLY A 238 21.33 4.75 -20.55
CA GLY A 238 22.72 4.66 -20.98
C GLY A 238 23.27 5.95 -21.61
N ALA A 239 22.55 7.07 -21.47
CA ALA A 239 22.93 8.38 -22.00
C ALA A 239 23.95 9.07 -21.08
N VAL A 240 25.18 8.57 -21.07
CA VAL A 240 26.26 8.99 -20.15
C VAL A 240 26.56 10.49 -20.20
N SER A 241 26.58 11.11 -21.39
CA SER A 241 26.84 12.54 -21.52
C SER A 241 25.74 13.39 -20.90
N ARG A 242 24.47 13.03 -21.14
CA ARG A 242 23.29 13.70 -20.58
C ARG A 242 23.23 13.56 -19.07
N ALA A 243 23.56 12.37 -18.55
CA ALA A 243 23.63 12.13 -17.11
C ALA A 243 24.67 13.03 -16.43
N ARG A 244 25.85 13.22 -17.04
CA ARG A 244 26.89 14.12 -16.53
C ARG A 244 26.48 15.59 -16.54
N GLU A 245 25.85 16.06 -17.61
CA GLU A 245 25.35 17.44 -17.69
C GLU A 245 24.29 17.72 -16.60
N LEU A 246 23.39 16.76 -16.36
CA LEU A 246 22.37 16.87 -15.32
C LEU A 246 22.97 16.81 -13.91
N GLU A 247 24.04 16.04 -13.71
CA GLU A 247 24.78 15.97 -12.46
C GLU A 247 25.49 17.30 -12.14
N GLU A 248 26.17 17.91 -13.12
CA GLU A 248 26.78 19.24 -12.97
C GLU A 248 25.73 20.30 -12.65
N LYS A 249 24.58 20.26 -13.33
CA LYS A 249 23.45 21.16 -13.08
C LYS A 249 22.88 20.98 -11.66
N MET A 250 22.71 19.73 -11.21
CA MET A 250 22.24 19.42 -9.86
C MET A 250 23.19 19.98 -8.79
N LEU A 251 24.51 19.84 -8.98
CA LEU A 251 25.51 20.39 -8.06
C LEU A 251 25.48 21.93 -8.01
N GLN A 252 25.23 22.59 -9.14
CA GLN A 252 25.02 24.05 -9.16
C GLN A 252 23.75 24.47 -8.41
N GLU A 253 22.65 23.74 -8.58
CA GLU A 253 21.39 23.98 -7.85
C GLU A 253 21.57 23.78 -6.34
N ILE A 254 22.35 22.77 -5.92
CA ILE A 254 22.70 22.53 -4.52
C ILE A 254 23.53 23.69 -3.95
N ALA A 255 24.58 24.14 -4.67
CA ALA A 255 25.42 25.25 -4.22
C ALA A 255 24.63 26.57 -4.11
N GLN A 256 23.65 26.80 -4.98
CA GLN A 256 22.75 27.96 -4.88
C GLN A 256 21.80 27.85 -3.69
N HIS A 257 21.27 26.65 -3.42
CA HIS A 257 20.40 26.40 -2.27
C HIS A 257 21.14 26.53 -0.93
N GLU A 258 22.39 26.08 -0.85
CA GLU A 258 23.23 26.20 0.35
C GLU A 258 23.61 27.67 0.64
N ASN A 259 23.91 28.45 -0.39
CA ASN A 259 24.21 29.89 -0.24
C ASN A 259 22.98 30.75 0.09
N GLY A 260 21.76 30.31 -0.25
CA GLY A 260 20.53 31.02 0.08
C GLY A 260 20.06 30.80 1.53
N ALA A 261 20.42 29.68 2.14
CA ALA A 261 20.05 29.34 3.52
C ALA A 261 20.83 30.11 4.60
N ASP A 262 21.97 30.72 4.25
CA ASP A 262 22.84 31.49 5.16
C ASP A 262 22.43 32.98 5.27
N THR A 263 21.38 33.40 4.54
CA THR A 263 20.88 34.79 4.53
C THR A 263 19.63 35.04 5.39
N ASP A 264 19.02 34.00 5.97
CA ASP A 264 17.83 34.09 6.83
C ASP A 264 18.12 33.66 8.29
N LEU A 265 19.17 34.24 8.88
CA LEU A 265 19.45 34.20 10.34
C LEU A 265 19.44 35.62 10.94
#